data_AF-A0A8S0FRK3-F1
#
_entry.id   AF-A0A8S0FRK3-F1
#
_cell.length_a   1.000
_cell.length_b   1.000
_cell.length_c   1.000
_cell.angle_alpha   90.00
_cell.angle_beta   90.00
_cell.angle_gamma   90.00
#
_symmetry.space_group_name_H-M   'P 1'
#
loop_
_entity.id
_entity.type
_entity.pdbx_description
1 polymer ?
#
loop_
_entity_poly.entity_id
_entity_poly.type
_entity_poly.pdbx_seq_one_letter_code
_entity_poly.pdbx_strand_id
1 'polypeptide(L)'
;MPPVKHAGQCAERSPRVCPEHSQPHIAADESTVSLICDAFREVVGESVTPAENFFEAGATSLNLVQLHVLLQRHEFSTLTLLDLFTHPSPAALADYLAGVATVEKTKRPRPVRRRQRRI
;
A
#
# COMPACT_ATOMS: atom_id res chain seq x y z
N MET A 1 50.27 24.51 38.31
CA MET A 1 49.39 23.74 37.41
C MET A 1 47.97 23.78 37.97
N PRO A 2 47.02 24.49 37.34
CA PRO A 2 45.59 24.36 37.64
C PRO A 2 44.92 23.25 36.80
N PRO A 3 43.78 22.67 37.22
CA PRO A 3 43.01 21.72 36.42
C PRO A 3 41.86 22.42 35.67
N VAL A 4 41.69 22.11 34.37
CA VAL A 4 40.51 22.52 33.58
C VAL A 4 40.05 21.39 32.63
N LYS A 5 38.97 20.73 33.07
CA LYS A 5 37.69 20.44 32.40
C LYS A 5 37.62 20.08 30.89
N HIS A 6 36.62 19.24 30.64
CA HIS A 6 35.83 18.99 29.42
C HIS A 6 36.35 17.86 28.52
N ALA A 7 35.71 16.69 28.49
CA ALA A 7 34.35 16.34 28.05
C ALA A 7 34.42 15.74 26.64
N GLY A 8 33.81 14.57 26.49
CA GLY A 8 33.88 13.73 25.31
C GLY A 8 33.30 14.36 24.05
N GLN A 9 33.81 13.88 22.92
CA GLN A 9 33.23 13.99 21.60
C GLN A 9 32.97 12.51 21.23
N CYS A 10 31.75 11.95 21.18
CA CYS A 10 30.49 12.37 20.56
C CYS A 10 30.63 12.73 19.08
N ALA A 11 30.42 11.74 18.21
CA ALA A 11 29.56 11.84 17.03
C ALA A 11 29.31 10.44 16.43
N GLU A 12 28.41 9.70 17.08
CA GLU A 12 27.68 8.57 16.51
C GLU A 12 26.88 9.09 15.30
N ARG A 13 27.24 8.63 14.08
CA ARG A 13 26.53 9.01 12.86
C ARG A 13 25.43 7.98 12.59
N SER A 14 24.33 8.15 13.30
CA SER A 14 23.06 7.51 12.99
C SER A 14 21.95 8.53 13.20
N PRO A 15 21.12 8.80 12.19
CA PRO A 15 19.71 8.86 12.41
C PRO A 15 19.16 7.47 12.09
N ARG A 16 18.81 6.80 13.16
CA ARG A 16 17.96 5.64 13.20
C ARG A 16 16.72 5.96 12.37
N VAL A 17 16.45 5.18 11.34
CA VAL A 17 15.08 5.10 10.81
C VAL A 17 14.25 4.41 11.90
N CYS A 18 13.70 5.22 12.80
CA CYS A 18 12.51 4.83 13.54
C CYS A 18 11.34 4.92 12.56
N PRO A 19 10.50 3.88 12.50
CA PRO A 19 9.09 4.14 12.57
C PRO A 19 8.60 3.58 13.90
N GLU A 20 8.58 4.44 14.92
CA GLU A 20 7.72 4.23 16.09
C GLU A 20 6.28 4.47 15.61
N HIS A 21 5.59 3.43 15.14
CA HIS A 21 4.14 3.48 14.91
C HIS A 21 3.43 2.65 15.98
N SER A 22 3.44 3.16 17.20
CA SER A 22 2.49 2.76 18.24
C SER A 22 1.21 3.59 18.09
N GLN A 23 0.23 3.09 17.33
CA GLN A 23 -1.19 3.44 17.52
C GLN A 23 -2.14 2.41 16.87
N PRO A 24 -2.82 1.55 17.66
CA PRO A 24 -3.46 0.32 17.17
C PRO A 24 -4.88 0.48 16.61
N HIS A 25 -5.16 1.52 15.82
CA HIS A 25 -6.43 1.57 15.06
C HIS A 25 -6.38 2.27 13.69
N ILE A 26 -5.47 3.23 13.47
CA ILE A 26 -5.27 3.92 12.18
C ILE A 26 -4.12 3.30 11.36
N ALA A 27 -3.28 2.45 11.97
CA ALA A 27 -2.07 1.90 11.36
C ALA A 27 -2.29 0.87 10.23
N ALA A 28 -3.53 0.35 10.08
CA ALA A 28 -3.84 -0.66 9.06
C ALA A 28 -3.76 -0.07 7.64
N ASP A 29 -4.24 1.16 7.47
CA ASP A 29 -4.20 1.86 6.19
C ASP A 29 -2.77 2.25 5.82
N GLU A 30 -2.00 2.86 6.72
CA GLU A 30 -0.60 3.26 6.48
C GLU A 30 0.28 2.07 6.06
N SER A 31 0.12 0.91 6.70
CA SER A 31 0.87 -0.31 6.35
C SER A 31 0.50 -0.82 4.96
N THR A 32 -0.79 -0.75 4.61
CA THR A 32 -1.31 -1.17 3.30
C THR A 32 -0.87 -0.20 2.20
N VAL A 33 -0.92 1.11 2.46
CA VAL A 33 -0.40 2.15 1.56
C VAL A 33 1.08 1.91 1.28
N SER A 34 1.89 1.69 2.33
CA SER A 34 3.32 1.43 2.16
C SER A 34 3.59 0.18 1.34
N LEU A 35 2.81 -0.88 1.53
CA LEU A 35 2.89 -2.11 0.72
C LEU A 35 2.56 -1.85 -0.74
N ILE A 36 1.50 -1.07 -1.02
CA ILE A 36 1.11 -0.72 -2.40
C ILE A 36 2.17 0.15 -3.07
N CYS A 37 2.72 1.15 -2.36
CA CYS A 37 3.81 1.99 -2.88
C CYS A 37 5.07 1.16 -3.17
N ASP A 38 5.40 0.18 -2.34
CA ASP A 38 6.56 -0.70 -2.57
C ASP A 38 6.33 -1.63 -3.77
N ALA A 39 5.16 -2.26 -3.86
CA ALA A 39 4.76 -3.07 -5.01
C ALA A 39 4.72 -2.24 -6.30
N PHE A 40 4.27 -0.98 -6.22
CA PHE A 40 4.32 -0.06 -7.35
C PHE A 40 5.75 0.21 -7.79
N ARG A 41 6.65 0.48 -6.85
CA ARG A 41 8.07 0.72 -7.14
C ARG A 41 8.73 -0.51 -7.76
N GLU A 42 8.33 -1.72 -7.36
CA GLU A 42 8.82 -2.95 -7.97
C GLU A 42 8.39 -3.09 -9.46
N VAL A 43 7.17 -2.68 -9.79
CA VAL A 43 6.62 -2.81 -11.15
C VAL A 43 7.04 -1.65 -12.06
N VAL A 44 6.93 -0.41 -11.57
CA VAL A 44 7.14 0.81 -12.36
C VAL A 44 8.58 1.28 -12.28
N GLY A 45 9.31 0.91 -11.22
CA GLY A 45 10.67 1.38 -10.95
C GLY A 45 10.74 2.77 -10.33
N GLU A 46 9.59 3.43 -10.12
CA GLU A 46 9.47 4.79 -9.63
C GLU A 46 8.69 4.83 -8.30
N SER A 47 8.96 5.81 -7.45
CA SER A 47 8.17 6.03 -6.23
C SER A 47 6.90 6.83 -6.52
N VAL A 48 5.75 6.34 -6.04
CA VAL A 48 4.47 7.04 -6.10
C VAL A 48 4.09 7.60 -4.73
N THR A 49 3.51 8.79 -4.69
CA THR A 49 2.98 9.34 -3.43
C THR A 49 1.60 8.73 -3.10
N PRO A 50 1.22 8.59 -1.81
CA PRO A 50 -0.05 7.97 -1.43
C PRO A 50 -1.29 8.60 -2.06
N ALA A 51 -1.27 9.92 -2.27
CA ALA A 51 -2.39 10.67 -2.84
C ALA A 51 -2.32 10.79 -4.38
N GLU A 52 -1.20 10.42 -4.98
CA GLU A 52 -0.98 10.54 -6.42
C GLU A 52 -1.58 9.35 -7.17
N ASN A 53 -2.05 9.63 -8.38
CA ASN A 53 -2.63 8.61 -9.21
C ASN A 53 -1.52 7.78 -9.87
N PHE A 54 -1.69 6.46 -9.95
CA PHE A 54 -0.73 5.56 -10.57
C PHE A 54 -0.34 6.01 -12.00
N PHE A 55 -1.30 6.49 -12.79
CA PHE A 55 -1.05 7.00 -14.14
C PHE A 55 -0.23 8.29 -14.15
N GLU A 56 -0.48 9.19 -13.20
CA GLU A 56 0.27 10.45 -13.04
C GLU A 56 1.71 10.16 -12.60
N ALA A 57 1.90 9.12 -11.77
CA ALA A 57 3.20 8.58 -11.39
C ALA A 57 3.91 7.79 -12.51
N GLY A 58 3.32 7.72 -13.71
CA GLY A 58 3.94 7.07 -14.88
C GLY A 58 3.57 5.59 -15.08
N ALA A 59 2.57 5.06 -14.38
CA ALA A 59 2.10 3.71 -14.63
C ALA A 59 1.34 3.58 -15.96
N THR A 60 1.58 2.46 -16.63
CA THR A 60 0.83 2.05 -17.81
C THR A 60 -0.23 1.01 -17.45
N SER A 61 -1.17 0.75 -18.37
CA SER A 61 -2.17 -0.31 -18.17
C SER A 61 -1.54 -1.68 -17.89
N LEU A 62 -0.38 -1.99 -18.48
CA LEU A 62 0.34 -3.24 -18.21
C LEU A 62 0.89 -3.26 -16.78
N ASN A 63 1.44 -2.14 -16.32
CA ASN A 63 1.96 -1.99 -14.97
C ASN A 63 0.83 -2.20 -13.95
N LEU A 64 -0.38 -1.69 -14.21
CA LEU A 64 -1.52 -1.92 -13.33
C LEU A 64 -1.94 -3.39 -13.27
N VAL A 65 -1.87 -4.12 -14.39
CA VAL A 65 -2.14 -5.57 -14.39
C VAL A 65 -1.07 -6.34 -13.62
N GLN A 66 0.21 -5.95 -13.73
CA GLN A 66 1.30 -6.56 -12.97
C GLN A 66 1.17 -6.27 -11.47
N LEU A 67 0.88 -5.02 -11.12
CA LEU A 67 0.59 -4.60 -9.75
C LEU A 67 -0.61 -5.36 -9.18
N HIS A 68 -1.68 -5.52 -9.96
CA HIS A 68 -2.85 -6.31 -9.61
C HIS A 68 -2.47 -7.76 -9.25
N VAL A 69 -1.69 -8.42 -10.11
CA VAL A 69 -1.23 -9.80 -9.88
C VAL A 69 -0.34 -9.90 -8.64
N LEU A 70 0.55 -8.93 -8.41
CA LEU A 70 1.36 -8.89 -7.19
C LEU A 70 0.50 -8.76 -5.93
N LEU A 71 -0.42 -7.79 -5.90
CA LEU A 71 -1.31 -7.57 -4.76
C LEU A 71 -2.21 -8.78 -4.50
N GLN A 72 -2.70 -9.45 -5.55
CA GLN A 72 -3.48 -10.69 -5.42
C GLN A 72 -2.68 -11.85 -4.80
N ARG A 73 -1.36 -11.92 -5.05
CA ARG A 73 -0.46 -12.95 -4.50
C ARG A 73 -0.13 -12.75 -3.01
N HIS A 74 -0.30 -11.54 -2.50
CA HIS A 74 -0.12 -11.26 -1.07
C HIS A 74 -1.35 -11.69 -0.28
N GLU A 75 -2.25 -10.78 0.06
CA GLU A 75 -3.48 -11.10 0.82
C GLU A 75 -4.74 -10.49 0.19
N PHE A 76 -4.63 -9.87 -0.99
CA PHE A 76 -5.73 -9.16 -1.64
C PHE A 76 -6.35 -9.97 -2.77
N SER A 77 -6.67 -11.24 -2.52
CA SER A 77 -7.22 -12.14 -3.55
C SER A 77 -8.59 -11.70 -4.09
N THR A 78 -9.33 -10.85 -3.35
CA THR A 78 -10.60 -10.28 -3.77
C THR A 78 -10.48 -8.97 -4.55
N LEU A 79 -9.27 -8.41 -4.66
CA LEU A 79 -8.99 -7.23 -5.47
C LEU A 79 -9.26 -7.55 -6.94
N THR A 80 -10.14 -6.79 -7.59
CA THR A 80 -10.39 -6.89 -9.02
C THR A 80 -9.66 -5.79 -9.78
N LEU A 81 -9.33 -6.04 -11.05
CA LEU A 81 -8.72 -5.02 -11.90
C LEU A 81 -9.58 -3.73 -11.97
N LEU A 82 -10.90 -3.86 -11.90
CA LEU A 82 -11.83 -2.72 -11.88
C LEU A 82 -11.65 -1.84 -10.64
N ASP A 83 -11.40 -2.42 -9.47
CA ASP A 83 -11.16 -1.64 -8.25
C ASP A 83 -9.89 -0.80 -8.39
N LEU A 84 -8.87 -1.33 -9.07
CA LEU A 84 -7.61 -0.64 -9.33
C LEU A 84 -7.79 0.57 -10.28
N PHE A 85 -8.73 0.49 -11.21
CA PHE A 85 -9.14 1.63 -12.04
C PHE A 85 -10.07 2.62 -11.30
N THR A 86 -10.89 2.13 -10.38
CA THR A 86 -11.82 2.95 -9.59
C THR A 86 -11.11 3.73 -8.49
N HIS A 87 -10.06 3.13 -7.93
CA HIS A 87 -9.20 3.68 -6.89
C HIS A 87 -7.76 3.80 -7.43
N PRO A 88 -7.51 4.75 -8.34
CA PRO A 88 -6.23 4.87 -9.03
C PRO A 88 -5.11 5.48 -8.17
N SER A 89 -5.26 5.59 -6.85
CA SER A 89 -4.21 6.06 -5.94
C SER A 89 -3.93 5.04 -4.82
N PRO A 90 -2.68 4.96 -4.32
CA PRO A 90 -2.33 4.01 -3.25
C PRO A 90 -3.18 4.18 -2.00
N ALA A 91 -3.47 5.42 -1.58
CA ALA A 91 -4.31 5.70 -0.40
C ALA A 91 -5.76 5.28 -0.61
N ALA A 92 -6.36 5.58 -1.78
CA ALA A 92 -7.74 5.17 -2.06
C ALA A 92 -7.87 3.65 -2.19
N LEU A 93 -6.86 2.98 -2.75
CA LEU A 93 -6.83 1.54 -2.85
C LEU A 93 -6.65 0.90 -1.47
N ALA A 94 -5.78 1.46 -0.62
CA ALA A 94 -5.60 1.00 0.76
C ALA A 94 -6.89 1.13 1.58
N ASP A 95 -7.57 2.28 1.51
CA ASP A 95 -8.85 2.51 2.19
C ASP A 95 -9.92 1.50 1.75
N TYR A 96 -10.00 1.23 0.44
CA TYR A 96 -10.89 0.21 -0.09
C TYR A 96 -10.54 -1.18 0.45
N LEU A 97 -9.25 -1.54 0.47
CA LEU A 97 -8.76 -2.82 0.97
C LEU A 97 -8.99 -2.99 2.48
N ALA A 98 -8.80 -1.93 3.26
CA ALA A 98 -9.13 -1.90 4.69
C ALA A 98 -10.65 -2.07 4.89
N GLY A 99 -11.46 -1.38 4.09
CA GLY A 99 -12.91 -1.49 4.09
C GLY A 99 -13.41 -2.90 3.80
N VAL A 100 -12.86 -3.59 2.78
CA VAL A 100 -13.27 -4.98 2.46
C VAL A 100 -12.78 -5.99 3.50
N ALA A 101 -11.60 -5.80 4.11
CA ALA A 101 -11.11 -6.69 5.17
C ALA A 101 -12.07 -6.73 6.38
N THR A 102 -12.73 -5.61 6.70
CA THR A 102 -13.74 -5.58 7.77
C THR A 102 -15.04 -6.30 7.39
N VAL A 103 -15.39 -6.31 6.09
CA VAL A 103 -16.65 -6.87 5.58
C VAL A 103 -16.53 -8.36 5.20
N GLU A 104 -15.36 -8.81 4.75
CA GLU A 104 -15.12 -10.18 4.27
C GLU A 104 -15.23 -11.25 5.36
N LYS A 105 -15.09 -10.90 6.64
CA LYS A 105 -15.35 -11.88 7.73
C LYS A 105 -16.83 -12.32 7.81
N THR A 106 -17.74 -11.70 7.04
CA THR A 106 -19.18 -12.01 7.07
C THR A 106 -19.87 -12.29 5.74
N LYS A 107 -19.18 -12.22 4.59
CA LYS A 107 -19.91 -12.27 3.30
C LYS A 107 -19.36 -13.29 2.30
N ARG A 108 -20.01 -14.46 2.30
CA ARG A 108 -19.97 -15.46 1.22
C ARG A 108 -20.04 -14.81 -0.17
N PRO A 109 -19.33 -15.35 -1.17
CA PRO A 109 -19.32 -14.80 -2.52
C PRO A 109 -20.72 -14.96 -3.13
N ARG A 110 -21.26 -13.85 -3.61
CA ARG A 110 -22.50 -13.79 -4.39
C ARG A 110 -22.20 -14.32 -5.80
N PRO A 111 -22.84 -15.41 -6.27
CA PRO A 111 -22.60 -15.95 -7.59
C PRO A 111 -23.04 -14.93 -8.65
N VAL A 112 -22.13 -14.64 -9.58
CA VAL A 112 -22.43 -13.85 -10.78
C VAL A 112 -23.55 -14.56 -11.54
N ARG A 113 -24.69 -13.87 -11.67
CA ARG A 113 -25.85 -14.36 -12.44
C ARG A 113 -25.41 -14.69 -13.86
N ARG A 114 -25.51 -15.98 -14.22
CA ARG A 114 -25.54 -16.46 -15.60
C ARG A 114 -26.57 -15.64 -16.39
N ARG A 115 -26.11 -14.81 -17.34
CA ARG A 115 -26.99 -14.36 -18.43
C ARG A 115 -27.19 -15.56 -19.35
N GLN A 116 -28.22 -16.35 -19.07
CA GLN A 116 -28.85 -17.17 -20.08
C GLN A 116 -29.48 -16.21 -21.12
N ARG A 117 -28.90 -16.13 -22.31
CA ARG A 117 -29.67 -15.78 -23.49
C ARG A 117 -30.19 -17.10 -24.08
N ARG A 118 -31.42 -17.44 -23.72
CA ARG A 118 -32.33 -18.11 -24.66
C ARG A 118 -32.51 -17.15 -25.84
N ILE A 119 -32.38 -17.65 -27.05
CA ILE A 119 -33.42 -17.82 -28.09
C ILE A 119 -32.72 -18.51 -29.26
#